data_AF-A0A927YRP0-F1
#
_entry.id   AF-A0A927YRP0-F1
#
_cell.length_a   1.000
_cell.length_b   1.000
_cell.length_c   1.000
_cell.angle_alpha   90.00
_cell.angle_beta   90.00
_cell.angle_gamma   90.00
#
_symmetry.space_group_name_H-M   'P 1'
#
loop_
_entity.id
_entity.type
_entity.pdbx_description
1 polymer ?
#
loop_
_entity_poly.entity_id
_entity_poly.type
_entity_poly.pdbx_seq_one_letter_code
_entity_poly.pdbx_strand_id
1 'polypeptide(L)' 'MKAFGKVHKYGDNVDTDVIIPARYLNAPDPSELAKHCMEDIDVDFAKNVQKGDIIVADKNFGCGSSREH' A
#
# COMPACT_ATOMS: atom_id res chain seq x y z
N MET A 1 -1.50 3.29 22.42
CA MET A 1 -1.38 4.22 21.27
C MET A 1 -2.78 4.47 20.70
N LYS A 2 -3.09 5.67 20.21
CA LYS A 2 -4.36 5.97 19.51
C LYS A 2 -4.02 6.47 18.09
N ALA A 3 -4.78 6.04 17.09
CA ALA A 3 -4.64 6.47 15.69
C ALA A 3 -5.96 7.07 15.20
N PHE A 4 -5.87 8.14 14.41
CA PHE A 4 -7.01 8.86 13.83
C PHE A 4 -6.64 9.30 12.42
N GLY A 5 -7.50 9.04 11.44
CA GLY A 5 -7.29 9.43 10.05
C GLY A 5 -8.39 8.91 9.13
N LYS A 6 -8.32 9.27 7.84
CA LYS A 6 -9.25 8.77 6.82
C LYS A 6 -8.96 7.30 6.55
N VAL A 7 -10.02 6.51 6.38
CA VAL A 7 -9.90 5.10 6.00
C VAL A 7 -9.87 4.96 4.48
N HIS A 8 -8.88 4.22 3.99
CA HIS A 8 -8.80 3.70 2.62
C HIS A 8 -9.11 2.20 2.69
N LYS A 9 -10.28 1.80 2.18
CA LYS A 9 -10.80 0.44 2.35
C LYS A 9 -10.58 -0.42 1.11
N TYR A 10 -10.03 -1.61 1.30
CA TYR A 10 -9.85 -2.64 0.27
C TYR A 10 -10.53 -3.96 0.68
N GLY A 11 -10.64 -4.90 -0.27
CA GLY A 11 -11.27 -6.21 -0.07
C GLY A 11 -10.31 -7.28 0.47
N ASP A 12 -10.60 -8.53 0.14
CA ASP A 12 -9.78 -9.70 0.47
C ASP A 12 -8.56 -9.83 -0.46
N ASN A 13 -7.50 -10.51 0.00
CA ASN A 13 -6.34 -10.95 -0.79
C ASN A 13 -5.60 -9.82 -1.53
N VAL A 14 -5.46 -8.67 -0.87
CA VAL A 14 -4.56 -7.61 -1.35
C VAL A 14 -3.12 -8.08 -1.13
N ASP A 15 -2.49 -8.59 -2.18
CA ASP A 15 -1.14 -9.17 -2.13
C ASP A 15 0.00 -8.12 -2.19
N THR A 16 1.23 -8.57 -1.95
CA THR A 16 2.41 -7.71 -1.96
C THR A 16 2.75 -7.12 -3.32
N ASP A 17 2.27 -7.71 -4.42
CA ASP A 17 2.46 -7.17 -5.77
C ASP A 17 1.51 -6.00 -6.05
N VAL A 18 0.28 -6.03 -5.55
CA VAL A 18 -0.65 -4.91 -5.67
C VAL A 18 -0.39 -3.81 -4.65
N ILE A 19 0.23 -4.12 -3.51
CA ILE A 19 0.67 -3.11 -2.53
C ILE A 19 1.88 -2.34 -3.07
N ILE A 20 2.89 -3.07 -3.57
CA ILE A 20 4.06 -2.48 -4.22
C ILE A 20 4.52 -3.37 -5.39
N PRO A 21 4.30 -2.93 -6.64
CA PRO A 21 4.62 -3.75 -7.80
C PRO A 21 6.11 -4.09 -7.91
N ALA A 22 6.40 -5.34 -8.31
CA ALA A 22 7.77 -5.87 -8.39
C ALA A 22 8.73 -5.00 -9.22
N ARG A 23 8.19 -4.27 -10.22
CA ARG A 23 8.92 -3.34 -11.08
C ARG A 23 9.58 -2.17 -10.34
N TYR A 24 9.17 -1.86 -9.11
CA TYR A 24 9.75 -0.78 -8.29
C TYR A 24 10.70 -1.27 -7.18
N LEU A 25 10.88 -2.57 -6.99
CA LEU A 25 11.67 -3.10 -5.85
C LEU A 25 13.17 -2.76 -5.90
N ASN A 26 13.66 -2.29 -7.05
CA ASN A 26 15.03 -1.79 -7.19
C ASN A 26 15.15 -0.28 -6.91
N ALA A 27 14.05 0.37 -6.49
CA ALA A 27 14.09 1.78 -6.12
C ALA A 27 14.99 1.95 -4.87
N PRO A 28 15.97 2.86 -4.92
CA PRO A 28 16.97 2.98 -3.87
C PRO A 28 16.44 3.68 -2.61
N ASP A 29 15.27 4.31 -2.69
CA ASP A 29 14.74 5.20 -1.65
C ASP A 29 13.27 4.90 -1.33
N PRO A 30 12.88 4.83 -0.03
CA PRO A 30 11.50 4.60 0.37
C PRO A 30 10.51 5.65 -0.13
N SER A 31 10.93 6.91 -0.36
CA SER A 31 10.03 7.94 -0.89
C SER A 31 9.68 7.71 -2.35
N GLU A 32 10.54 7.04 -3.13
CA GLU A 32 10.20 6.61 -4.49
C GLU A 32 9.19 5.46 -4.46
N LEU A 33 9.39 4.46 -3.58
CA LEU A 33 8.42 3.37 -3.40
C LEU A 33 7.04 3.89 -2.98
N ALA A 34 7.00 4.89 -2.10
CA ALA A 34 5.76 5.49 -1.63
C ALA A 34 4.90 6.09 -2.75
N LYS A 35 5.50 6.55 -3.86
CA LYS A 35 4.77 7.09 -5.03
C LYS A 35 3.99 6.03 -5.79
N HIS A 36 4.36 4.76 -5.61
CA HIS A 36 3.82 3.60 -6.32
C HIS A 36 2.99 2.69 -5.42
N CYS A 37 2.76 3.11 -4.17
CA CYS A 37 1.95 2.35 -3.23
C CYS A 37 0.52 2.21 -3.75
N MET A 38 0.00 0.98 -3.76
CA MET A 38 -1.37 0.61 -4.16
C MET A 38 -1.75 0.93 -5.62
N GLU A 39 -0.81 1.35 -6.48
CA GLU A 39 -1.15 1.97 -7.77
C GLU A 39 -1.90 1.05 -8.75
N ASP A 40 -1.71 -0.26 -8.65
CA ASP A 40 -2.34 -1.25 -9.54
C ASP A 40 -3.82 -1.47 -9.19
N ILE A 41 -4.27 -1.06 -8.01
CA ILE A 41 -5.65 -1.22 -7.53
C ILE A 41 -6.33 0.10 -7.14
N ASP A 42 -5.55 1.15 -6.84
CA ASP A 42 -6.00 2.51 -6.57
C ASP A 42 -4.94 3.52 -7.09
N VAL A 43 -5.12 3.94 -8.34
CA VAL A 43 -4.22 4.86 -9.06
C VAL A 43 -4.09 6.25 -8.44
N ASP A 44 -4.98 6.61 -7.52
CA ASP A 44 -4.99 7.91 -6.87
C ASP A 44 -4.60 7.83 -5.38
N PHE A 45 -4.36 6.62 -4.84
CA PHE A 45 -3.98 6.41 -3.45
C PHE A 45 -2.76 7.26 -3.06
N ALA A 46 -1.64 7.11 -3.76
CA ALA A 46 -0.39 7.81 -3.44
C ALA A 46 -0.51 9.35 -3.51
N LYS A 47 -1.46 9.87 -4.29
CA LYS A 47 -1.73 11.31 -4.41
C LYS A 47 -2.61 11.82 -3.27
N ASN A 48 -3.53 10.98 -2.80
CA ASN A 48 -4.58 11.37 -1.87
C ASN A 48 -4.26 11.05 -0.41
N VAL A 49 -3.49 9.99 -0.16
CA VAL A 49 -3.15 9.54 1.19
C VAL A 49 -2.41 10.63 1.95
N GLN A 50 -2.85 10.89 3.17
CA GLN A 50 -2.21 11.85 4.07
C GLN A 50 -1.59 11.13 5.26
N LYS A 51 -0.60 11.78 5.88
CA LYS A 51 -0.03 11.27 7.13
C LYS A 51 -1.13 11.12 8.18
N GLY A 52 -1.27 9.92 8.72
CA GLY A 52 -2.28 9.57 9.73
C GLY A 52 -3.46 8.77 9.17
N ASP A 53 -3.62 8.73 7.85
CA ASP A 53 -4.60 7.87 7.20
C ASP A 53 -4.34 6.38 7.47
N ILE A 54 -5.39 5.58 7.32
CA ILE A 54 -5.41 4.18 7.72
C ILE A 54 -5.86 3.32 6.54
N ILE A 55 -5.06 2.30 6.20
CA ILE A 55 -5.48 1.23 5.31
C ILE A 55 -6.29 0.21 6.11
N VAL A 56 -7.46 -0.15 5.60
CA VAL A 56 -8.28 -1.24 6.11
C VAL A 56 -8.53 -2.20 4.97
N ALA A 57 -8.27 -3.47 5.19
CA ALA A 57 -8.61 -4.53 4.26
C ALA A 57 -9.38 -5.63 4.98
N ASP A 58 -10.05 -6.48 4.23
CA ASP A 58 -10.76 -7.63 4.80
C ASP A 58 -9.76 -8.75 5.13
N LYS A 59 -9.82 -9.92 4.51
CA LYS A 59 -8.93 -11.05 4.85
C LYS A 59 -7.64 -11.05 4.03
N ASN A 60 -6.57 -11.57 4.65
CA ASN A 60 -5.33 -11.94 3.95
C ASN A 60 -4.61 -10.77 3.25
N PHE A 61 -4.64 -9.58 3.86
CA PHE A 61 -3.84 -8.43 3.40
C PHE A 61 -2.34 -8.71 3.55
N GLY A 62 -1.55 -8.37 2.54
CA GLY A 62 -0.11 -8.62 2.47
C GLY A 62 0.24 -10.06 2.09
N CYS A 63 -0.67 -10.81 1.48
CA CYS A 63 -0.37 -12.16 0.99
C CYS A 63 0.58 -12.14 -0.21
N GLY A 64 1.01 -13.32 -0.66
CA GLY A 64 1.88 -13.44 -1.83
C GLY A 64 3.35 -13.51 -1.46
N SER A 65 4.20 -12.80 -2.20
CA SER A 65 5.66 -12.91 -2.04
C SER A 65 6.17 -12.22 -0.78
N SER A 66 7.21 -12.80 -0.16
CA SER A 66 7.88 -12.21 1.01
C SER A 66 8.62 -10.95 0.61
N ARG A 67 8.13 -9.78 1.04
CA ARG A 67 8.73 -8.47 0.76
C ARG A 67 8.74 -7.62 2.03
N GLU A 68 9.81 -6.86 2.21
CA GLU A 68 9.93 -5.84 3.26
C GLU A 68 9.54 -4.44 2.76
N HIS A 69 9.65 -4.21 1.45
CA HIS A 69 9.15 -3.01 0.77
C HIS A 69 7.63 -2.96 0.86
#